data_AF-A0A5M7PH83-F1
#
_entry.id   AF-A0A5M7PH83-F1
#
_cell.length_a   1.000
_cell.length_b   1.000
_cell.length_c   1.000
_cell.angle_alpha   90.00
_cell.angle_beta   90.00
_cell.angle_gamma   90.00
#
_symmetry.space_group_name_H-M   'P 1'
#
loop_
_entity.id
_entity.type
_entity.pdbx_description
1 polymer ?
#
loop_
_entity_poly.entity_id
_entity_poly.type
_entity_poly.pdbx_seq_one_letter_code
_entity_poly.pdbx_strand_id
1 'polypeptide(L)'
;MVKQDVELRRREVTVDDALPATLPPLLKRLYLQRGVCDAAELERGAKNLLPYQSLSGIESAVELLHQALLDGRRIMVVGDFDADGATSTALTVMALRSMGGGNVQYLVPNRFEDGYGLSPEVVE
;
A
#
# COMPACT_ATOMS: atom_id res chain seq x y z
N MET A 1 -29.94 -5.01 -10.78
CA MET A 1 -28.57 -5.55 -10.66
C MET A 1 -28.70 -7.05 -10.48
N VAL A 2 -28.37 -7.86 -11.49
CA VAL A 2 -28.46 -9.32 -11.40
C VAL A 2 -27.36 -9.78 -10.45
N LYS A 3 -27.72 -10.41 -9.32
CA LYS A 3 -26.74 -11.05 -8.45
C LYS A 3 -26.10 -12.18 -9.25
N GLN A 4 -24.80 -12.05 -9.55
CA GLN A 4 -24.02 -13.19 -10.02
C GLN A 4 -23.92 -14.20 -8.87
N ASP A 5 -24.26 -15.45 -9.16
CA ASP A 5 -24.07 -16.55 -8.21
C ASP A 5 -22.58 -16.74 -7.95
N VAL A 6 -22.18 -16.61 -6.69
CA VAL A 6 -20.80 -16.83 -6.26
C VAL A 6 -20.55 -18.32 -6.21
N GLU A 7 -19.77 -18.84 -7.16
CA GLU A 7 -19.38 -20.24 -7.22
C GLU A 7 -17.96 -20.43 -6.66
N LEU A 8 -17.81 -21.34 -5.70
CA LEU A 8 -16.49 -21.74 -5.21
C LEU A 8 -15.77 -22.57 -6.28
N ARG A 9 -14.75 -22.00 -6.90
CA ARG A 9 -13.91 -22.70 -7.89
C ARG A 9 -12.54 -23.00 -7.32
N ARG A 10 -12.11 -24.25 -7.46
CA ARG A 10 -10.74 -24.63 -7.18
C ARG A 10 -9.87 -24.17 -8.34
N ARG A 11 -8.76 -23.48 -8.04
CA ARG A 11 -7.75 -23.16 -9.05
C ARG A 11 -7.20 -24.43 -9.67
N GLU A 12 -7.31 -24.56 -10.99
CA GLU A 12 -6.61 -25.60 -11.73
C GLU A 12 -5.12 -25.32 -11.69
N VAL A 13 -4.34 -26.33 -11.34
CA VAL A 13 -2.90 -26.23 -11.24
C VAL A 13 -2.30 -27.00 -12.40
N THR A 14 -1.67 -26.28 -13.31
CA THR A 14 -0.67 -26.87 -14.20
C THR A 14 0.54 -27.22 -13.37
N VAL A 15 0.98 -28.47 -13.44
CA VAL A 15 2.23 -28.92 -12.80
C VAL A 15 3.36 -28.28 -13.58
N ASP A 16 3.79 -27.11 -13.15
CA ASP A 16 4.89 -26.38 -13.76
C ASP A 16 6.16 -26.51 -12.88
N ASP A 17 7.30 -26.60 -13.54
CA ASP A 17 8.61 -26.78 -12.91
C ASP A 17 9.30 -25.44 -12.56
N ALA A 18 8.59 -24.32 -12.78
CA ALA A 18 9.06 -22.96 -12.53
C ALA A 18 9.40 -22.68 -11.04
N LEU A 19 8.84 -23.42 -10.10
CA LEU A 19 9.20 -23.31 -8.68
C LEU A 19 10.46 -24.14 -8.34
N PRO A 20 11.40 -23.58 -7.52
CA PRO A 20 12.68 -24.21 -7.22
C PRO A 20 12.57 -25.66 -6.76
N ALA A 21 13.42 -26.53 -7.30
CA ALA A 21 13.51 -27.95 -6.90
C ALA A 21 13.90 -28.15 -5.42
N THR A 22 14.46 -27.12 -4.79
CA THR A 22 14.80 -27.11 -3.35
C THR A 22 13.58 -27.00 -2.44
N LEU A 23 12.41 -26.60 -2.97
CA LEU A 23 11.18 -26.54 -2.19
C LEU A 23 10.62 -27.94 -1.92
N PRO A 24 10.21 -28.25 -0.67
CA PRO A 24 9.48 -29.46 -0.35
C PRO A 24 8.25 -29.65 -1.27
N PRO A 25 7.95 -30.87 -1.76
CA PRO A 25 6.85 -31.13 -2.69
C PRO A 25 5.49 -30.60 -2.22
N LEU A 26 5.25 -30.65 -0.90
CA LEU A 26 4.03 -30.11 -0.31
C LEU A 26 3.93 -28.58 -0.47
N LEU A 27 5.02 -27.85 -0.25
CA LEU A 27 5.03 -26.40 -0.40
C LEU A 27 4.87 -26.00 -1.87
N LYS A 28 5.55 -26.69 -2.80
CA LYS A 28 5.38 -26.47 -4.26
C LYS A 28 3.90 -26.62 -4.66
N ARG A 29 3.23 -27.67 -4.19
CA ARG A 29 1.78 -27.87 -4.43
C ARG A 29 0.92 -26.76 -3.83
N LEU A 30 1.21 -26.29 -2.62
CA LEU A 30 0.45 -25.23 -1.95
C LEU A 30 0.63 -23.87 -2.63
N TYR A 31 1.83 -23.54 -3.11
CA TYR A 31 2.11 -22.30 -3.83
C TYR A 31 1.39 -22.26 -5.17
N LEU A 32 1.49 -23.32 -5.97
CA LEU A 32 0.78 -23.40 -7.24
C LEU A 32 -0.75 -23.30 -7.06
N GLN A 33 -1.30 -23.94 -6.02
CA GLN A 33 -2.73 -23.79 -5.69
C GLN A 33 -3.10 -22.36 -5.27
N ARG A 34 -2.15 -21.59 -4.72
CA ARG A 34 -2.31 -20.16 -4.42
C ARG A 34 -2.01 -19.24 -5.60
N GLY A 35 -1.64 -19.79 -6.76
CA GLY A 35 -1.38 -19.03 -7.98
C GLY A 35 0.03 -18.44 -8.02
N VAL A 36 0.90 -18.86 -7.11
CA VAL A 36 2.33 -18.54 -7.13
C VAL A 36 3.00 -19.56 -8.05
N CYS A 37 3.43 -19.08 -9.21
CA CYS A 37 3.93 -19.89 -10.30
C CYS A 37 5.43 -19.65 -10.55
N ASP A 38 5.97 -18.50 -10.13
CA ASP A 38 7.38 -18.13 -10.32
C ASP A 38 8.14 -18.00 -8.99
N ALA A 39 9.43 -18.32 -9.00
CA ALA A 39 10.29 -18.18 -7.83
C ALA A 39 10.40 -16.73 -7.33
N ALA A 40 10.31 -15.73 -8.22
CA ALA A 40 10.39 -14.32 -7.90
C ALA A 40 9.19 -13.85 -7.05
N GLU A 41 8.03 -14.49 -7.17
CA GLU A 41 6.85 -14.21 -6.34
C GLU A 41 7.02 -14.66 -4.89
N LEU A 42 8.04 -15.48 -4.60
CA LEU A 42 8.41 -15.89 -3.24
C LEU A 42 9.37 -14.89 -2.57
N GLU A 43 9.86 -13.89 -3.30
CA GLU A 43 10.71 -12.85 -2.71
C GLU A 43 9.89 -11.95 -1.78
N ARG A 44 10.44 -11.68 -0.61
CA ARG A 44 9.79 -10.90 0.46
C ARG A 44 10.56 -9.64 0.83
N GLY A 45 11.75 -9.48 0.27
CA GLY A 45 12.59 -8.32 0.49
C GLY A 45 12.03 -7.08 -0.20
N ALA A 46 12.24 -5.92 0.41
CA ALA A 46 11.79 -4.63 -0.12
C ALA A 46 12.36 -4.29 -1.51
N LYS A 47 13.48 -4.92 -1.91
CA LYS A 47 14.08 -4.76 -3.24
C LYS A 47 13.16 -5.16 -4.40
N ASN A 48 12.15 -6.00 -4.14
CA ASN A 48 11.18 -6.46 -5.14
C ASN A 48 9.82 -5.76 -5.02
N LEU A 49 9.72 -4.69 -4.22
CA LEU A 49 8.56 -3.81 -4.27
C LEU A 49 8.47 -3.17 -5.65
N LEU A 50 7.24 -2.89 -6.10
CA LEU A 50 7.02 -2.13 -7.32
C LEU A 50 7.71 -0.77 -7.22
N PRO A 51 8.30 -0.28 -8.32
CA PRO A 51 8.93 1.04 -8.34
C PRO A 51 7.89 2.11 -8.02
N TYR A 52 8.21 3.05 -7.13
CA TYR A 52 7.27 4.12 -6.76
C TYR A 52 6.82 4.95 -7.97
N GLN A 53 7.63 4.98 -9.05
CA GLN A 53 7.32 5.62 -10.33
C GLN A 53 6.07 5.05 -11.01
N SER A 54 5.59 3.86 -10.61
CA SER A 54 4.32 3.33 -11.10
C SER A 54 3.09 3.93 -10.41
N LEU A 55 3.27 4.73 -9.35
CA LEU A 55 2.17 5.42 -8.69
C LEU A 55 1.69 6.58 -9.57
N SER A 56 0.39 6.61 -9.84
CA SER A 56 -0.20 7.67 -10.67
C SER A 56 0.04 9.05 -10.08
N GLY A 57 0.62 9.96 -10.87
CA GLY A 57 0.85 11.36 -10.48
C GLY A 57 1.99 11.59 -9.48
N ILE A 58 2.88 10.61 -9.29
CA ILE A 58 3.92 10.66 -8.27
C ILE A 58 4.93 11.78 -8.49
N GLU A 59 5.31 12.08 -9.73
CA GLU A 59 6.24 13.16 -10.04
C GLU A 59 5.67 14.51 -9.57
N SER A 60 4.42 14.81 -9.95
CA SER A 60 3.73 16.05 -9.54
C SER A 60 3.57 16.15 -8.03
N ALA A 61 3.26 15.03 -7.35
CA ALA A 61 3.11 14.98 -5.90
C ALA A 61 4.45 15.27 -5.18
N VAL A 62 5.55 14.69 -5.67
CA VAL A 62 6.89 14.92 -5.13
C VAL A 62 7.33 16.37 -5.33
N GLU A 63 7.13 16.94 -6.51
CA GLU A 63 7.44 18.35 -6.78
C GLU A 63 6.67 19.29 -5.84
N LEU A 64 5.38 19.04 -5.65
CA LEU A 64 4.53 19.84 -4.75
C LEU A 64 5.01 19.73 -3.29
N LEU A 65 5.29 18.53 -2.80
CA LEU A 65 5.76 18.31 -1.43
C LEU A 65 7.15 18.92 -1.22
N HIS A 66 8.05 18.76 -2.18
CA HIS A 66 9.40 19.33 -2.12
C HIS A 66 9.34 20.86 -2.04
N GLN A 67 8.53 21.52 -2.88
CA GLN A 67 8.36 22.97 -2.81
C GLN A 67 7.72 23.40 -1.48
N ALA A 68 6.75 22.64 -0.97
CA ALA A 68 6.13 22.93 0.32
C ALA A 68 7.13 22.86 1.50
N LEU A 69 8.07 21.91 1.45
CA LEU A 69 9.16 21.81 2.42
C LEU A 69 10.12 23.00 2.31
N LEU A 70 10.55 23.37 1.10
CA LEU A 70 11.44 24.52 0.87
C LEU A 70 10.84 25.84 1.35
N ASP A 71 9.55 26.03 1.08
CA ASP A 71 8.81 27.24 1.45
C ASP A 71 8.42 27.27 2.94
N GLY A 72 8.66 26.20 3.70
CA GLY A 72 8.26 26.09 5.10
C GLY A 72 6.73 26.09 5.29
N ARG A 73 5.97 25.58 4.31
CA ARG A 73 4.50 25.54 4.39
C ARG A 73 4.03 24.62 5.49
N ARG A 74 2.81 24.87 5.98
CA ARG A 74 2.09 23.92 6.84
C ARG A 74 1.67 22.71 6.00
N ILE A 75 2.00 21.52 6.47
CA ILE A 75 1.61 20.25 5.86
C ILE A 75 0.71 19.50 6.84
N MET A 76 -0.48 19.10 6.39
CA MET A 76 -1.39 18.23 7.11
C MET A 76 -1.41 16.85 6.45
N VAL A 77 -1.04 15.81 7.19
CA VAL A 77 -1.16 14.42 6.76
C VAL A 77 -2.51 13.88 7.22
N VAL A 78 -3.44 13.66 6.28
CA VAL A 78 -4.73 13.05 6.59
C VAL A 78 -4.61 11.55 6.39
N GLY A 79 -4.71 10.82 7.50
CA GLY A 79 -4.61 9.36 7.54
C GLY A 79 -5.96 8.67 7.49
N ASP A 80 -5.92 7.33 7.46
CA ASP A 80 -7.07 6.48 7.75
C ASP A 80 -6.97 5.87 9.17
N PHE A 81 -8.09 5.45 9.74
CA PHE A 81 -8.18 4.96 11.11
C PHE A 81 -7.75 3.50 11.29
N ASP A 82 -7.56 2.75 10.21
CA ASP A 82 -7.10 1.36 10.31
C ASP A 82 -5.59 1.26 10.60
N ALA A 83 -5.09 0.05 10.80
CA ALA A 83 -3.69 -0.16 11.15
C ALA A 83 -2.72 0.33 10.05
N ASP A 84 -3.10 0.19 8.77
CA ASP A 84 -2.27 0.65 7.65
C ASP A 84 -2.29 2.19 7.57
N GLY A 85 -3.46 2.81 7.69
CA GLY A 85 -3.62 4.25 7.77
C GLY A 85 -2.86 4.89 8.92
N ALA A 86 -2.95 4.32 10.13
CA ALA A 86 -2.25 4.83 11.30
C ALA A 86 -0.72 4.73 11.17
N THR A 87 -0.21 3.59 10.67
CA THR A 87 1.23 3.36 10.54
C THR A 87 1.84 4.19 9.41
N SER A 88 1.18 4.27 8.25
CA SER A 88 1.61 5.13 7.13
C SER A 88 1.59 6.61 7.49
N THR A 89 0.59 7.07 8.26
CA THR A 89 0.53 8.44 8.78
C THR A 89 1.69 8.75 9.70
N ALA A 90 1.95 7.88 10.69
CA ALA A 90 3.07 8.05 11.61
C ALA A 90 4.42 8.09 10.87
N LEU A 91 4.63 7.15 9.94
CA LEU A 91 5.83 7.10 9.10
C LEU A 91 6.01 8.37 8.28
N THR A 92 4.95 8.86 7.64
CA THR A 92 4.99 10.07 6.79
C THR A 92 5.33 11.31 7.61
N VAL A 93 4.72 11.48 8.79
CA VAL A 93 5.03 12.59 9.70
C VAL A 93 6.49 12.54 10.15
N MET A 94 6.99 11.36 10.52
CA MET A 94 8.38 11.18 10.91
C MET A 94 9.36 11.51 9.77
N ALA A 95 9.07 11.04 8.56
CA ALA A 95 9.91 11.26 7.38
C ALA A 95 9.93 12.74 6.96
N LEU A 96 8.77 13.40 6.88
CA LEU A 96 8.72 14.81 6.49
C LEU A 96 9.44 15.71 7.50
N ARG A 97 9.31 15.42 8.80
CA ARG A 97 10.05 16.14 9.85
C ARG A 97 11.56 15.90 9.78
N SER A 98 12.00 14.66 9.52
CA SER A 98 13.43 14.37 9.38
C SER A 98 14.04 15.01 8.13
N MET A 99 13.23 15.27 7.10
CA MET A 99 13.61 16.03 5.90
C MET A 99 13.61 17.57 6.10
N GLY A 100 13.36 18.07 7.31
CA GLY A 100 13.38 19.50 7.64
C GLY A 100 12.01 20.17 7.68
N GLY A 101 10.91 19.42 7.53
CA GLY A 101 9.55 19.94 7.67
C GLY A 101 9.25 20.38 9.10
N GLY A 102 9.33 21.69 9.37
CA GLY A 102 9.09 22.26 10.71
C GLY A 102 7.61 22.36 11.12
N ASN A 103 6.67 22.28 10.16
CA ASN A 103 5.24 22.47 10.40
C ASN A 103 4.40 21.33 9.80
N VAL A 104 4.67 20.11 10.26
CA VAL A 104 3.96 18.88 9.83
C VAL A 104 3.02 18.42 10.95
N GLN A 105 1.73 18.34 10.62
CA GLN A 105 0.66 17.86 11.49
C GLN A 105 -0.04 16.66 10.86
N TYR A 106 -0.87 15.98 11.63
CA TYR A 106 -1.70 14.90 11.14
C TYR A 106 -3.13 15.00 11.66
N LEU A 107 -4.05 14.39 10.91
CA LEU A 107 -5.43 14.20 11.27
C LEU A 107 -5.82 12.76 10.90
N VAL A 108 -6.41 12.03 11.83
CA VAL A 108 -7.02 10.73 11.56
C VAL A 108 -8.51 10.87 11.88
N PRO A 109 -9.40 10.71 10.88
CA PRO A 109 -10.82 10.94 11.05
C PRO A 109 -11.47 9.88 11.95
N ASN A 110 -12.54 10.27 12.63
CA ASN A 110 -13.40 9.31 13.31
C ASN A 110 -14.26 8.59 12.26
N ARG A 111 -14.04 7.29 12.09
CA ARG A 111 -14.81 6.44 11.16
C ARG A 111 -16.34 6.63 11.25
N PHE A 112 -16.86 6.79 12.46
CA PHE A 112 -18.30 6.81 12.70
C PHE A 112 -18.93 8.18 12.49
N GLU A 113 -18.15 9.24 12.68
CA GLU A 113 -18.63 10.63 12.64
C GLU A 113 -18.26 11.30 11.32
N ASP A 114 -17.05 11.07 10.81
CA ASP A 114 -16.43 11.81 9.70
C ASP A 114 -16.36 11.00 8.40
N GLY A 115 -16.66 9.70 8.45
CA GLY A 115 -16.56 8.78 7.32
C GLY A 115 -15.15 8.25 7.08
N TYR A 116 -14.79 8.00 5.81
CA TYR A 116 -13.53 7.34 5.43
C TYR A 116 -12.59 8.31 4.71
N GLY A 117 -11.36 8.45 5.22
CA GLY A 117 -10.31 9.26 4.60
C GLY A 117 -10.65 10.75 4.49
N LEU A 118 -10.30 11.35 3.35
CA LEU A 118 -10.55 12.76 3.06
C LEU A 118 -12.02 12.95 2.62
N SER A 119 -12.87 13.35 3.55
CA SER A 119 -14.29 13.67 3.30
C SER A 119 -14.52 15.19 3.37
N PRO A 120 -15.64 15.71 2.80
CA PRO A 120 -16.00 17.11 2.98
C PRO A 120 -16.04 17.54 4.46
N GLU A 121 -16.54 16.68 5.33
CA GLU A 121 -16.62 16.89 6.78
C GLU A 121 -15.23 17.05 7.43
N VAL A 122 -14.20 16.42 6.87
CA VAL A 122 -12.81 16.54 7.31
C VAL A 122 -12.14 17.84 6.83
N VAL A 123 -12.69 18.47 5.79
CA VAL A 123 -12.12 19.67 5.14
C VAL A 123 -12.74 20.97 5.64
N GLU A 124 -14.02 20.97 6.03
CA GLU A 124 -14.74 22.13 6.59
C GLU A 124 -14.34 22.46 8.04
#